data_AF-A0AAN6YRT0-F1
#
_entry.id   AF-A0AAN6YRT0-F1
#
_cell.length_a   1.000
_cell.length_b   1.000
_cell.length_c   1.000
_cell.angle_alpha   90.00
_cell.angle_beta   90.00
_cell.angle_gamma   90.00
#
_symmetry.space_group_name_H-M   'P 1'
#
loop_
_entity.id
_entity.type
_entity.pdbx_description
1 polymer ?
#
loop_
_entity_poly.entity_id
_entity_poly.type
_entity_poly.pdbx_seq_one_letter_code
_entity_poly.pdbx_strand_id
1 'polypeptide(L)'
;MENDDKLIIAASAKHPIVPLEKGQLYKYGTAGFRMKADLLEGVTFRVGLLASLRSRKLNSQAIGVMITASHNPAADNGVKIVDPMGEMLEQDWERYATALVNAASDEELVNIYHKLAADLKIDLKTPAKVIYGRDTRPSGHKLVTALADALEATNTDHVDYKLLTTPQLHYLVRATNSEGTPLSYGKVSEAGYYEKLAEAFVLAMKGRKIEGTLQVDCANGVGGPKLSEFLKYIPKDKVNFDVKVVNDDVLRPEVLNLDCGADFVKTKQRAPPSPKPQPGLRCCSLDGDADRLIYYWVDPDSGFVMLDGDRISSLAASFIGDLVERAGLKDDLRIGVVQTAYANGASTNYISQHLKLPVICTPTGVKHLHHVAQGFDIGVYFEANGHGTVLFSPDALNAFKNTEPQSPAQKDALDTLAALGALINQTVGDAISDMLMVEVILAHKKWTLRDWAMTYADLPNRLVRVEVGNKDLFRTTDAERRLSHPVGAQDEIDQAVKKYKDARAFARASGTENACRVYAEAATRSEANELAERVARIIERYGSP
;
A
#
# COMPACT_ATOMS: atom_id res chain seq x y z
N MET A 1 -26.49 22.53 17.82
CA MET A 1 -26.47 21.40 18.77
C MET A 1 -27.79 20.65 18.71
N GLU A 2 -28.88 21.05 19.37
CA GLU A 2 -30.13 20.25 19.38
C GLU A 2 -30.78 20.01 17.99
N ASN A 3 -30.52 20.87 17.01
CA ASN A 3 -30.95 20.68 15.61
C ASN A 3 -30.02 19.75 14.82
N ASP A 4 -28.71 19.82 15.06
CA ASP A 4 -27.70 19.01 14.37
C ASP A 4 -27.78 17.55 14.84
N ASP A 5 -28.06 17.34 16.13
CA ASP A 5 -28.27 16.02 16.72
C ASP A 5 -29.42 15.27 16.02
N LYS A 6 -30.51 15.98 15.74
CA LYS A 6 -31.66 15.42 15.00
C LYS A 6 -31.30 15.06 13.57
N LEU A 7 -30.42 15.83 12.91
CA LEU A 7 -29.95 15.52 11.56
C LEU A 7 -29.08 14.26 11.56
N ILE A 8 -28.14 14.14 12.51
CA ILE A 8 -27.28 12.96 12.64
C ILE A 8 -28.14 11.72 12.94
N ILE A 9 -29.08 11.79 13.88
CA ILE A 9 -29.98 10.66 14.22
C ILE A 9 -30.82 10.27 12.99
N ALA A 10 -31.47 11.24 12.34
CA ALA A 10 -32.32 10.97 11.19
C ALA A 10 -31.53 10.36 10.00
N ALA A 11 -30.30 10.81 9.77
CA ALA A 11 -29.43 10.25 8.73
C ALA A 11 -28.89 8.87 9.11
N SER A 12 -28.48 8.68 10.37
CA SER A 12 -28.01 7.38 10.90
C SER A 12 -29.07 6.29 10.79
N ALA A 13 -30.34 6.63 11.06
CA ALA A 13 -31.46 5.70 10.97
C ALA A 13 -31.70 5.13 9.56
N LYS A 14 -31.25 5.84 8.51
CA LYS A 14 -31.28 5.32 7.12
C LYS A 14 -30.21 4.26 6.85
N HIS A 15 -29.15 4.26 7.67
CA HIS A 15 -27.97 3.42 7.52
C HIS A 15 -27.73 2.63 8.81
N PRO A 16 -28.64 1.71 9.19
CA PRO A 16 -28.51 0.96 10.43
C PRO A 16 -27.22 0.12 10.44
N ILE A 17 -26.62 -0.03 11.63
CA ILE A 17 -25.50 -0.95 11.79
C ILE A 17 -26.02 -2.39 11.82
N VAL A 18 -25.32 -3.30 11.13
CA VAL A 18 -25.67 -4.72 11.17
C VAL A 18 -25.07 -5.33 12.45
N PRO A 19 -25.85 -5.98 13.33
CA PRO A 19 -25.28 -6.62 14.51
C PRO A 19 -24.36 -7.78 14.12
N LEU A 20 -23.17 -7.83 14.72
CA LEU A 20 -22.27 -8.99 14.60
C LEU A 20 -22.68 -10.09 15.57
N GLU A 21 -22.08 -11.27 15.43
CA GLU A 21 -22.27 -12.37 16.38
C GLU A 21 -21.90 -11.95 17.82
N LYS A 22 -22.52 -12.60 18.81
CA LYS A 22 -22.41 -12.21 20.22
C LYS A 22 -20.95 -12.12 20.67
N GLY A 23 -20.53 -10.93 21.10
CA GLY A 23 -19.18 -10.65 21.60
C GLY A 23 -18.17 -10.18 20.55
N GLN A 24 -18.56 -10.12 19.27
CA GLN A 24 -17.75 -9.52 18.22
C GLN A 24 -18.02 -8.02 18.09
N LEU A 25 -16.98 -7.26 17.76
CA LEU A 25 -17.04 -5.82 17.52
C LEU A 25 -16.39 -5.50 16.19
N TYR A 26 -16.92 -4.50 15.49
CA TYR A 26 -16.23 -3.91 14.36
C TYR A 26 -14.91 -3.30 14.85
N LYS A 27 -13.80 -3.59 14.17
CA LYS A 27 -12.48 -3.02 14.51
C LYS A 27 -11.91 -2.30 13.31
N TYR A 28 -11.41 -1.08 13.51
CA TYR A 28 -10.63 -0.39 12.49
C TYR A 28 -9.23 -1.03 12.45
N GLY A 29 -8.87 -1.66 11.35
CA GLY A 29 -7.58 -2.33 11.17
C GLY A 29 -6.55 -1.45 10.48
N THR A 30 -5.41 -2.06 10.13
CA THR A 30 -4.27 -1.38 9.46
C THR A 30 -4.67 -0.64 8.18
N ALA A 31 -5.69 -1.13 7.47
CA ALA A 31 -6.22 -0.56 6.23
C ALA A 31 -7.70 -0.16 6.33
N GLY A 32 -8.15 0.23 7.53
CA GLY A 32 -9.53 0.64 7.79
C GLY A 32 -10.47 -0.50 8.14
N PHE A 33 -11.77 -0.26 8.00
CA PHE A 33 -12.77 -1.32 8.10
C PHE A 33 -12.83 -2.08 6.78
N ARG A 34 -12.77 -3.42 6.84
CA ARG A 34 -12.81 -4.27 5.66
C ARG A 34 -13.49 -5.59 5.96
N MET A 35 -14.52 -5.92 5.19
CA MET A 35 -15.40 -7.07 5.41
C MET A 35 -16.35 -7.25 4.22
N LYS A 36 -17.33 -8.16 4.35
CA LYS A 36 -18.43 -8.28 3.38
C LYS A 36 -19.18 -6.97 3.23
N ALA A 37 -19.52 -6.62 1.98
CA ALA A 37 -20.02 -5.30 1.66
C ALA A 37 -21.41 -4.98 2.25
N ASP A 38 -22.21 -6.00 2.53
CA ASP A 38 -23.53 -5.90 3.18
C ASP A 38 -23.46 -5.42 4.64
N LEU A 39 -22.30 -5.53 5.28
CA LEU A 39 -22.07 -5.06 6.65
C LEU A 39 -21.58 -3.60 6.72
N LEU A 40 -21.23 -2.97 5.59
CA LEU A 40 -20.41 -1.75 5.59
C LEU A 40 -21.16 -0.43 5.47
N GLU A 41 -22.45 -0.44 5.15
CA GLU A 41 -23.22 0.80 4.94
C GLU A 41 -23.26 1.65 6.22
N GLY A 42 -23.76 1.07 7.31
CA GLY A 42 -23.77 1.74 8.61
C GLY A 42 -22.36 2.11 9.08
N VAL A 43 -21.37 1.23 8.87
CA VAL A 43 -19.96 1.50 9.20
C VAL A 43 -19.45 2.75 8.46
N THR A 44 -19.72 2.85 7.17
CA THR A 44 -19.25 3.95 6.31
C THR A 44 -19.86 5.29 6.73
N PHE A 45 -21.14 5.30 7.10
CA PHE A 45 -21.77 6.49 7.69
C PHE A 45 -21.01 7.00 8.92
N ARG A 46 -20.70 6.12 9.89
CA ARG A 46 -19.95 6.51 11.10
C ARG A 46 -18.51 6.95 10.78
N VAL A 47 -17.90 6.39 9.76
CA VAL A 47 -16.58 6.85 9.26
C VAL A 47 -16.67 8.28 8.71
N GLY A 48 -17.76 8.65 8.03
CA GLY A 48 -18.01 10.03 7.61
C GLY A 48 -18.07 11.03 8.77
N LEU A 49 -18.74 10.66 9.87
CA LEU A 49 -18.76 11.45 11.10
C LEU A 49 -17.35 11.67 11.66
N LEU A 50 -16.52 10.61 11.70
CA LEU A 50 -15.15 10.73 12.17
C LEU A 50 -14.28 11.59 11.24
N ALA A 51 -14.41 11.43 9.92
CA ALA A 51 -13.66 12.23 8.95
C ALA A 51 -13.97 13.73 9.09
N SER A 52 -15.23 14.07 9.36
CA SER A 52 -15.64 15.43 9.70
C SER A 52 -14.95 15.95 10.97
N LEU A 53 -14.96 15.18 12.06
CA LEU A 53 -14.23 15.55 13.29
C LEU A 53 -12.72 15.71 13.06
N ARG A 54 -12.12 14.81 12.26
CA ARG A 54 -10.69 14.85 11.94
C ARG A 54 -10.32 16.13 11.19
N SER A 55 -11.12 16.52 10.19
CA SER A 55 -10.91 17.75 9.45
C SER A 55 -10.99 18.98 10.37
N ARG A 56 -12.01 19.06 11.23
CA ARG A 56 -12.14 20.15 12.21
C ARG A 56 -10.97 20.21 13.18
N LYS A 57 -10.51 19.05 13.67
CA LYS A 57 -9.36 18.97 14.57
C LYS A 57 -8.10 19.54 13.93
N LEU A 58 -7.93 19.32 12.63
CA LEU A 58 -6.78 19.74 11.85
C LEU A 58 -7.06 21.06 11.11
N ASN A 59 -7.78 21.98 11.75
CA ASN A 59 -8.02 23.35 11.24
C ASN A 59 -8.59 23.39 9.82
N SER A 60 -9.63 22.60 9.56
CA SER A 60 -10.34 22.54 8.27
C SER A 60 -9.51 21.99 7.11
N GLN A 61 -8.38 21.34 7.37
CA GLN A 61 -7.65 20.61 6.33
C GLN A 61 -8.53 19.51 5.72
N ALA A 62 -8.39 19.29 4.42
CA ALA A 62 -9.11 18.25 3.70
C ALA A 62 -8.69 16.87 4.19
N ILE A 63 -9.67 16.04 4.53
CA ILE A 63 -9.49 14.63 4.90
C ILE A 63 -9.98 13.74 3.75
N GLY A 64 -9.25 12.68 3.43
CA GLY A 64 -9.64 11.72 2.41
C GLY A 64 -10.45 10.55 2.99
N VAL A 65 -11.40 10.02 2.21
CA VAL A 65 -12.02 8.71 2.49
C VAL A 65 -11.99 7.85 1.22
N MET A 66 -11.25 6.73 1.28
CA MET A 66 -11.20 5.76 0.18
C MET A 66 -12.15 4.60 0.46
N ILE A 67 -13.04 4.30 -0.48
CA ILE A 67 -13.91 3.13 -0.43
C ILE A 67 -13.34 2.04 -1.34
N THR A 68 -12.70 1.04 -0.74
CA THR A 68 -12.10 -0.09 -1.44
C THR A 68 -11.73 -1.21 -0.47
N ALA A 69 -11.69 -2.45 -0.97
CA ALA A 69 -11.03 -3.57 -0.30
C ALA A 69 -9.76 -4.07 -1.02
N SER A 70 -9.17 -3.30 -1.93
CA SER A 70 -7.88 -3.63 -2.57
C SER A 70 -7.93 -5.03 -3.20
N HIS A 71 -7.01 -5.93 -2.84
CA HIS A 71 -6.89 -7.31 -3.31
C HIS A 71 -8.04 -8.27 -2.91
N ASN A 72 -8.95 -7.90 -2.02
CA ASN A 72 -10.02 -8.80 -1.58
C ASN A 72 -10.95 -9.22 -2.74
N PRO A 73 -11.70 -10.33 -2.61
CA PRO A 73 -12.74 -10.71 -3.57
C PRO A 73 -13.82 -9.64 -3.73
N ALA A 74 -14.47 -9.58 -4.90
CA ALA A 74 -15.45 -8.56 -5.27
C ALA A 74 -16.62 -8.35 -4.28
N ALA A 75 -17.02 -9.38 -3.55
CA ALA A 75 -18.10 -9.35 -2.57
C ALA A 75 -17.75 -8.57 -1.28
N ASP A 76 -16.47 -8.34 -1.02
CA ASP A 76 -16.01 -7.52 0.10
C ASP A 76 -15.99 -6.03 -0.31
N ASN A 77 -15.91 -5.14 0.66
CA ASN A 77 -15.48 -3.76 0.44
C ASN A 77 -14.77 -3.25 1.70
N GLY A 78 -14.42 -1.98 1.73
CA GLY A 78 -13.80 -1.37 2.89
C GLY A 78 -13.82 0.15 2.82
N VAL A 79 -13.48 0.77 3.93
CA VAL A 79 -13.39 2.22 4.04
C VAL A 79 -12.19 2.60 4.92
N LYS A 80 -11.34 3.49 4.41
CA LYS A 80 -10.15 4.00 5.08
C LYS A 80 -10.07 5.53 5.00
N ILE A 81 -9.61 6.16 6.08
CA ILE A 81 -9.38 7.60 6.17
C ILE A 81 -7.92 7.93 5.81
N VAL A 82 -7.74 9.02 5.07
CA VAL A 82 -6.47 9.60 4.66
C VAL A 82 -6.31 10.97 5.31
N ASP A 83 -5.21 11.19 6.02
CA ASP A 83 -4.90 12.44 6.70
C ASP A 83 -4.28 13.49 5.74
N PRO A 84 -4.11 14.76 6.17
CA PRO A 84 -3.94 15.88 5.25
C PRO A 84 -2.74 15.84 4.31
N MET A 85 -1.64 15.19 4.67
CA MET A 85 -0.45 15.05 3.82
C MET A 85 -0.51 13.78 2.97
N GLY A 86 -1.67 13.14 2.86
CA GLY A 86 -1.86 11.89 2.11
C GLY A 86 -1.41 10.66 2.87
N GLU A 87 -1.10 10.76 4.16
CA GLU A 87 -0.77 9.65 5.03
C GLU A 87 -2.04 8.90 5.48
N MET A 88 -1.86 7.67 5.95
CA MET A 88 -2.97 6.94 6.55
C MET A 88 -3.37 7.57 7.89
N LEU A 89 -4.65 7.44 8.28
CA LEU A 89 -5.16 7.93 9.57
C LEU A 89 -4.21 7.61 10.75
N GLU A 90 -3.93 8.64 11.55
CA GLU A 90 -3.20 8.52 12.83
C GLU A 90 -3.72 7.36 13.69
N GLN A 91 -2.81 6.53 14.23
CA GLN A 91 -3.18 5.29 14.92
C GLN A 91 -4.11 5.53 16.13
N ASP A 92 -3.89 6.61 16.89
CA ASP A 92 -4.71 6.96 18.05
C ASP A 92 -6.17 7.31 17.69
N TRP A 93 -6.46 7.56 16.41
CA TRP A 93 -7.81 7.83 15.91
C TRP A 93 -8.59 6.57 15.51
N GLU A 94 -7.92 5.44 15.33
CA GLU A 94 -8.57 4.17 14.98
C GLU A 94 -9.55 3.70 16.06
N ARG A 95 -9.24 3.98 17.33
CA ARG A 95 -10.12 3.68 18.46
C ARG A 95 -11.40 4.52 18.45
N TYR A 96 -11.34 5.74 17.92
CA TYR A 96 -12.51 6.61 17.81
C TYR A 96 -13.46 6.15 16.69
N ALA A 97 -12.89 5.71 15.56
CA ALA A 97 -13.65 5.02 14.51
C ALA A 97 -14.36 3.77 15.08
N THR A 98 -13.61 2.96 15.81
CA THR A 98 -14.12 1.76 16.46
C THR A 98 -15.24 2.10 17.47
N ALA A 99 -15.09 3.15 18.27
CA ALA A 99 -16.12 3.57 19.22
C ALA A 99 -17.41 4.02 18.54
N LEU A 100 -17.33 4.86 17.51
CA LEU A 100 -18.51 5.35 16.78
C LEU A 100 -19.29 4.21 16.12
N VAL A 101 -18.58 3.30 15.43
CA VAL A 101 -19.21 2.20 14.69
C VAL A 101 -19.96 1.22 15.62
N ASN A 102 -19.47 1.02 16.85
CA ASN A 102 -20.06 0.07 17.80
C ASN A 102 -21.03 0.74 18.79
N ALA A 103 -21.54 1.95 18.51
CA ALA A 103 -22.62 2.55 19.29
C ALA A 103 -23.88 1.68 19.27
N ALA A 104 -24.56 1.49 20.41
CA ALA A 104 -25.70 0.60 20.52
C ALA A 104 -27.03 1.23 20.04
N SER A 105 -27.11 2.55 19.95
CA SER A 105 -28.24 3.29 19.37
C SER A 105 -27.80 4.57 18.66
N ASP A 106 -28.71 5.20 17.92
CA ASP A 106 -28.44 6.48 17.25
C ASP A 106 -28.23 7.62 18.25
N GLU A 107 -28.90 7.59 19.40
CA GLU A 107 -28.68 8.54 20.49
C GLU A 107 -27.31 8.34 21.15
N GLU A 108 -26.90 7.08 21.36
CA GLU A 108 -25.55 6.79 21.87
C GLU A 108 -24.48 7.23 20.87
N LEU A 109 -24.70 7.06 19.56
CA LEU A 109 -23.80 7.53 18.52
C LEU A 109 -23.57 9.05 18.62
N VAL A 110 -24.63 9.84 18.77
CA VAL A 110 -24.53 11.30 18.95
C VAL A 110 -23.81 11.64 20.26
N ASN A 111 -24.09 10.94 21.35
CA ASN A 111 -23.39 11.15 22.62
C ASN A 111 -21.88 10.87 22.50
N ILE A 112 -21.49 9.79 21.81
CA ILE A 112 -20.09 9.47 21.53
C ILE A 112 -19.46 10.56 20.64
N TYR A 113 -20.16 11.01 19.60
CA TYR A 113 -19.69 12.08 18.71
C TYR A 113 -19.36 13.37 19.47
N HIS A 114 -20.27 13.85 20.33
CA HIS A 114 -20.06 15.04 21.14
C HIS A 114 -18.99 14.85 22.21
N LYS A 115 -18.95 13.67 22.84
CA LYS A 115 -17.92 13.34 23.81
C LYS A 115 -16.54 13.39 23.17
N LEU A 116 -16.37 12.80 21.97
CA LEU A 116 -15.13 12.88 21.22
C LEU A 116 -14.76 14.31 20.88
N ALA A 117 -15.72 15.13 20.43
CA ALA A 117 -15.48 16.53 20.15
C ALA A 117 -15.00 17.29 21.40
N ALA A 118 -15.63 17.07 22.56
CA ALA A 118 -15.23 17.69 23.83
C ALA A 118 -13.84 17.21 24.29
N ASP A 119 -13.62 15.89 24.35
CA ASP A 119 -12.38 15.27 24.82
C ASP A 119 -11.18 15.68 23.95
N LEU A 120 -11.39 15.77 22.63
CA LEU A 120 -10.36 16.16 21.67
C LEU A 120 -10.28 17.69 21.46
N LYS A 121 -11.12 18.47 22.15
CA LYS A 121 -11.20 19.94 22.05
C LYS A 121 -11.43 20.41 20.62
N ILE A 122 -12.42 19.84 19.95
CA ILE A 122 -12.82 20.14 18.58
C ILE A 122 -14.02 21.09 18.65
N ASP A 123 -13.88 22.27 18.05
CA ASP A 123 -15.04 23.15 17.82
C ASP A 123 -15.86 22.62 16.64
N LEU A 124 -17.08 22.16 16.91
CA LEU A 124 -18.00 21.64 15.90
C LEU A 124 -18.49 22.70 14.90
N LYS A 125 -18.28 23.99 15.20
CA LYS A 125 -18.58 25.10 14.27
C LYS A 125 -17.47 25.33 13.25
N THR A 126 -16.27 24.81 13.49
CA THR A 126 -15.16 24.88 12.54
C THR A 126 -15.58 24.22 11.23
N PRO A 127 -15.36 24.87 10.06
CA PRO A 127 -15.60 24.25 8.77
C PRO A 127 -14.84 22.93 8.66
N ALA A 128 -15.43 21.95 7.99
CA ALA A 128 -14.79 20.67 7.71
C ALA A 128 -14.80 20.46 6.20
N LYS A 129 -13.76 19.79 5.69
CA LYS A 129 -13.67 19.41 4.28
C LYS A 129 -13.28 17.94 4.14
N VAL A 130 -14.08 17.17 3.41
CA VAL A 130 -13.81 15.75 3.13
C VAL A 130 -13.83 15.47 1.63
N ILE A 131 -12.80 14.81 1.13
CA ILE A 131 -12.70 14.38 -0.26
C ILE A 131 -12.78 12.86 -0.29
N TYR A 132 -13.50 12.29 -1.25
CA TYR A 132 -13.63 10.84 -1.31
C TYR A 132 -13.70 10.31 -2.74
N GLY A 133 -13.39 9.02 -2.85
CA GLY A 133 -13.44 8.25 -4.07
C GLY A 133 -13.58 6.76 -3.75
N ARG A 134 -13.78 5.96 -4.79
CA ARG A 134 -13.98 4.52 -4.66
C ARG A 134 -13.33 3.74 -5.80
N ASP A 135 -13.14 2.45 -5.57
CA ASP A 135 -12.82 1.50 -6.64
C ASP A 135 -14.07 1.07 -7.44
N THR A 136 -13.92 0.06 -8.29
CA THR A 136 -14.97 -0.45 -9.19
C THR A 136 -15.97 -1.39 -8.52
N ARG A 137 -15.90 -1.61 -7.20
CA ARG A 137 -16.83 -2.52 -6.51
C ARG A 137 -18.27 -2.02 -6.62
N PRO A 138 -19.23 -2.94 -6.84
CA PRO A 138 -20.63 -2.57 -7.09
C PRO A 138 -21.25 -1.90 -5.86
N SER A 139 -20.91 -2.38 -4.66
CA SER A 139 -21.36 -1.82 -3.38
C SER A 139 -20.88 -0.39 -3.12
N GLY A 140 -19.84 0.07 -3.82
CA GLY A 140 -19.25 1.40 -3.61
C GLY A 140 -20.25 2.55 -3.80
N HIS A 141 -21.25 2.41 -4.67
CA HIS A 141 -22.30 3.43 -4.82
C HIS A 141 -23.09 3.64 -3.52
N LYS A 142 -23.52 2.55 -2.89
CA LYS A 142 -24.30 2.59 -1.64
C LYS A 142 -23.47 3.16 -0.48
N LEU A 143 -22.19 2.77 -0.41
CA LEU A 143 -21.26 3.25 0.61
C LEU A 143 -20.95 4.74 0.44
N VAL A 144 -20.81 5.23 -0.79
CA VAL A 144 -20.66 6.67 -1.07
C VAL A 144 -21.88 7.46 -0.61
N THR A 145 -23.11 6.96 -0.84
CA THR A 145 -24.32 7.61 -0.34
C THR A 145 -24.31 7.69 1.19
N ALA A 146 -24.01 6.58 1.89
CA ALA A 146 -23.93 6.59 3.34
C ALA A 146 -22.85 7.55 3.89
N LEU A 147 -21.72 7.66 3.20
CA LEU A 147 -20.69 8.63 3.53
C LEU A 147 -21.20 10.07 3.37
N ALA A 148 -21.83 10.38 2.23
CA ALA A 148 -22.37 11.72 1.94
C ALA A 148 -23.44 12.14 2.95
N ASP A 149 -24.39 11.25 3.28
CA ASP A 149 -25.43 11.52 4.28
C ASP A 149 -24.83 11.90 5.65
N ALA A 150 -23.70 11.31 6.06
CA ALA A 150 -23.00 11.68 7.29
C ALA A 150 -22.31 13.05 7.22
N LEU A 151 -21.73 13.39 6.06
CA LEU A 151 -21.05 14.66 5.83
C LEU A 151 -22.08 15.81 5.76
N GLU A 152 -23.21 15.59 5.09
CA GLU A 152 -24.34 16.53 5.05
C GLU A 152 -24.94 16.73 6.44
N ALA A 153 -25.18 15.66 7.20
CA ALA A 153 -25.72 15.75 8.57
C ALA A 153 -24.81 16.51 9.53
N THR A 154 -23.52 16.62 9.22
CA THR A 154 -22.54 17.37 10.01
C THR A 154 -22.16 18.70 9.38
N ASN A 155 -22.84 19.16 8.31
CA ASN A 155 -22.51 20.39 7.58
C ASN A 155 -21.01 20.46 7.19
N THR A 156 -20.51 19.38 6.60
CA THR A 156 -19.13 19.22 6.14
C THR A 156 -19.08 19.45 4.63
N ASP A 157 -18.21 20.35 4.15
CA ASP A 157 -17.98 20.51 2.72
C ASP A 157 -17.37 19.22 2.17
N HIS A 158 -17.86 18.74 1.02
CA HIS A 158 -17.34 17.50 0.48
C HIS A 158 -17.30 17.42 -1.04
N VAL A 159 -16.38 16.60 -1.56
CA VAL A 159 -16.16 16.40 -3.00
C VAL A 159 -16.04 14.91 -3.31
N ASP A 160 -16.91 14.44 -4.21
CA ASP A 160 -16.89 13.08 -4.74
C ASP A 160 -16.11 13.01 -6.06
N TYR A 161 -14.91 12.45 -6.03
CA TYR A 161 -14.08 12.22 -7.22
C TYR A 161 -14.41 10.92 -7.96
N LYS A 162 -15.49 10.23 -7.57
CA LYS A 162 -16.01 9.05 -8.26
C LYS A 162 -15.01 7.88 -8.22
N LEU A 163 -14.59 7.38 -9.38
CA LEU A 163 -13.68 6.25 -9.50
C LEU A 163 -12.24 6.75 -9.46
N LEU A 164 -11.46 6.28 -8.50
CA LEU A 164 -10.04 6.59 -8.35
C LEU A 164 -9.27 5.33 -7.98
N THR A 165 -7.97 5.28 -8.31
CA THR A 165 -7.04 4.40 -7.59
C THR A 165 -6.87 4.92 -6.16
N THR A 166 -6.46 4.05 -5.22
CA THR A 166 -6.11 4.50 -3.86
C THR A 166 -5.06 5.63 -3.90
N PRO A 167 -3.94 5.50 -4.65
CA PRO A 167 -2.92 6.55 -4.72
C PRO A 167 -3.41 7.89 -5.27
N GLN A 168 -4.37 7.88 -6.21
CA GLN A 168 -4.95 9.11 -6.75
C GLN A 168 -5.71 9.90 -5.68
N LEU A 169 -6.45 9.22 -4.80
CA LEU A 169 -7.11 9.92 -3.69
C LEU A 169 -6.08 10.51 -2.72
N HIS A 170 -5.03 9.77 -2.37
CA HIS A 170 -3.96 10.28 -1.51
C HIS A 170 -3.24 11.50 -2.13
N TYR A 171 -3.00 11.46 -3.44
CA TYR A 171 -2.49 12.61 -4.19
C TYR A 171 -3.43 13.82 -4.07
N LEU A 172 -4.73 13.65 -4.30
CA LEU A 172 -5.72 14.74 -4.27
C LEU A 172 -5.82 15.39 -2.88
N VAL A 173 -5.77 14.59 -1.81
CA VAL A 173 -5.78 15.09 -0.43
C VAL A 173 -4.55 15.97 -0.17
N ARG A 174 -3.35 15.45 -0.46
CA ARG A 174 -2.11 16.22 -0.27
C ARG A 174 -2.06 17.45 -1.16
N ALA A 175 -2.45 17.34 -2.43
CA ALA A 175 -2.49 18.47 -3.37
C ALA A 175 -3.43 19.56 -2.85
N THR A 176 -4.64 19.19 -2.40
CA THR A 176 -5.61 20.15 -1.83
C THR A 176 -5.04 20.91 -0.64
N ASN A 177 -4.35 20.21 0.26
CA ASN A 177 -3.84 20.82 1.49
C ASN A 177 -2.52 21.57 1.33
N SER A 178 -1.82 21.39 0.21
CA SER A 178 -0.54 22.04 -0.09
C SER A 178 -0.62 23.08 -1.20
N GLU A 179 -1.76 23.20 -1.88
CA GLU A 179 -1.98 24.15 -2.96
C GLU A 179 -1.69 25.59 -2.51
N GLY A 180 -0.98 26.34 -3.33
CA GLY A 180 -0.58 27.72 -3.04
C GLY A 180 0.52 27.88 -1.97
N THR A 181 1.04 26.78 -1.41
CA THR A 181 2.16 26.81 -0.45
C THR A 181 3.49 26.46 -1.13
N PRO A 182 4.65 26.75 -0.51
CA PRO A 182 5.96 26.27 -0.98
C PRO A 182 6.08 24.74 -1.08
N LEU A 183 5.19 24.00 -0.42
CA LEU A 183 5.14 22.54 -0.40
C LEU A 183 4.12 21.95 -1.38
N SER A 184 3.60 22.77 -2.31
CA SER A 184 2.59 22.36 -3.31
C SER A 184 2.99 21.05 -4.00
N TYR A 185 2.11 20.05 -3.87
CA TYR A 185 2.39 18.69 -4.36
C TYR A 185 2.05 18.48 -5.84
N GLY A 186 1.20 19.34 -6.41
CA GLY A 186 0.71 19.27 -7.78
C GLY A 186 -0.66 19.93 -7.92
N LYS A 187 -1.21 19.97 -9.13
CA LYS A 187 -2.56 20.53 -9.39
C LYS A 187 -3.65 19.63 -8.78
N VAL A 188 -4.68 20.24 -8.20
CA VAL A 188 -5.79 19.53 -7.51
C VAL A 188 -6.80 18.96 -8.52
N SER A 189 -6.39 17.93 -9.26
CA SER A 189 -7.26 17.21 -10.19
C SER A 189 -6.67 15.85 -10.56
N GLU A 190 -7.50 14.96 -11.10
CA GLU A 190 -7.02 13.69 -11.67
C GLU A 190 -6.05 13.93 -12.84
N ALA A 191 -6.33 14.93 -13.69
CA ALA A 191 -5.41 15.35 -14.75
C ALA A 191 -4.06 15.83 -14.19
N GLY A 192 -4.08 16.56 -13.06
CA GLY A 192 -2.87 17.01 -12.38
C GLY A 192 -1.98 15.86 -11.91
N TYR A 193 -2.57 14.75 -11.46
CA TYR A 193 -1.83 13.52 -11.14
C TYR A 193 -1.13 12.95 -12.39
N TYR A 194 -1.84 12.85 -13.52
CA TYR A 194 -1.26 12.34 -14.76
C TYR A 194 -0.16 13.24 -15.31
N GLU A 195 -0.39 14.55 -15.35
CA GLU A 195 0.58 15.55 -15.80
C GLU A 195 1.86 15.48 -14.99
N LYS A 196 1.75 15.47 -13.65
CA LYS A 196 2.90 15.37 -12.74
C LYS A 196 3.74 14.13 -13.02
N LEU A 197 3.12 12.95 -13.08
CA LEU A 197 3.84 11.70 -13.32
C LEU A 197 4.45 11.65 -14.72
N ALA A 198 3.74 12.11 -15.74
CA ALA A 198 4.22 12.09 -17.12
C ALA A 198 5.43 13.05 -17.30
N GLU A 199 5.35 14.25 -16.74
CA GLU A 199 6.46 15.23 -16.77
C GLU A 199 7.70 14.68 -16.07
N ALA A 200 7.54 14.14 -14.86
CA ALA A 200 8.64 13.55 -14.10
C ALA A 200 9.24 12.33 -14.81
N PHE A 201 8.41 11.47 -15.39
CA PHE A 201 8.86 10.29 -16.14
C PHE A 201 9.66 10.67 -17.39
N VAL A 202 9.18 11.66 -18.16
CA VAL A 202 9.90 12.17 -19.34
C VAL A 202 11.27 12.74 -18.95
N LEU A 203 11.35 13.47 -17.84
CA LEU A 203 12.61 14.01 -17.33
C LEU A 203 13.56 12.88 -16.89
N ALA A 204 13.07 11.90 -16.14
CA ALA A 204 13.86 10.76 -15.66
C ALA A 204 14.36 9.87 -16.81
N MET A 205 13.65 9.84 -17.94
CA MET A 205 13.99 9.06 -19.13
C MET A 205 14.90 9.79 -20.13
N LYS A 206 15.34 11.02 -19.84
CA LYS A 206 16.15 11.83 -20.76
C LYS A 206 17.40 11.07 -21.23
N GLY A 207 17.51 10.86 -22.54
CA GLY A 207 18.63 10.15 -23.16
C GLY A 207 18.68 8.65 -22.86
N ARG A 208 17.60 8.07 -22.33
CA ARG A 208 17.43 6.63 -22.11
C ARG A 208 16.30 6.10 -23.00
N LYS A 209 16.25 4.78 -23.18
CA LYS A 209 15.21 4.12 -23.98
C LYS A 209 14.73 2.88 -23.24
N ILE A 210 13.42 2.64 -23.33
CA ILE A 210 12.81 1.40 -22.88
C ILE A 210 12.80 0.44 -24.07
N GLU A 211 13.24 -0.79 -23.84
CA GLU A 211 13.25 -1.84 -24.86
C GLU A 211 12.09 -2.81 -24.66
N GLY A 212 11.43 -3.16 -25.76
CA GLY A 212 10.30 -4.09 -25.77
C GLY A 212 9.02 -3.55 -25.13
N THR A 213 7.98 -4.39 -25.16
CA THR A 213 6.65 -4.10 -24.62
C THR A 213 6.55 -4.53 -23.16
N LEU A 214 5.91 -3.69 -22.34
CA LEU A 214 5.48 -4.06 -20.99
C LEU A 214 4.01 -4.50 -21.03
N GLN A 215 3.69 -5.70 -20.57
CA GLN A 215 2.30 -6.13 -20.36
C GLN A 215 1.88 -5.89 -18.91
N VAL A 216 0.81 -5.14 -18.70
CA VAL A 216 0.31 -4.78 -17.36
C VAL A 216 -1.04 -5.41 -17.12
N ASP A 217 -1.08 -6.39 -16.23
CA ASP A 217 -2.29 -6.98 -15.69
C ASP A 217 -2.91 -6.05 -14.63
N CYS A 218 -4.10 -5.54 -14.94
CA CYS A 218 -4.77 -4.53 -14.12
C CYS A 218 -5.83 -5.11 -13.19
N ALA A 219 -5.84 -6.43 -12.96
CA ALA A 219 -6.70 -7.13 -12.00
C ALA A 219 -8.21 -6.94 -12.21
N ASN A 220 -8.64 -6.50 -13.39
CA ASN A 220 -9.97 -5.99 -13.71
C ASN A 220 -10.44 -4.88 -12.76
N GLY A 221 -9.48 -4.15 -12.17
CA GLY A 221 -9.68 -3.09 -11.20
C GLY A 221 -9.62 -1.70 -11.81
N VAL A 222 -9.79 -0.70 -10.94
CA VAL A 222 -9.79 0.72 -11.33
C VAL A 222 -8.46 1.15 -11.97
N GLY A 223 -7.36 0.45 -11.67
CA GLY A 223 -6.05 0.69 -12.29
C GLY A 223 -6.03 0.58 -13.81
N GLY A 224 -6.85 -0.28 -14.43
CA GLY A 224 -6.85 -0.50 -15.88
C GLY A 224 -7.25 0.76 -16.69
N PRO A 225 -8.46 1.31 -16.45
CA PRO A 225 -8.88 2.56 -17.08
C PRO A 225 -7.96 3.74 -16.75
N LYS A 226 -7.45 3.82 -15.51
CA LYS A 226 -6.60 4.93 -15.07
C LYS A 226 -5.20 4.88 -15.69
N LEU A 227 -4.61 3.71 -15.83
CA LEU A 227 -3.37 3.52 -16.58
C LEU A 227 -3.57 3.84 -18.07
N SER A 228 -4.67 3.37 -18.67
CA SER A 228 -4.99 3.67 -20.07
C SER A 228 -5.15 5.16 -20.33
N GLU A 229 -5.73 5.92 -19.39
CA GLU A 229 -5.82 7.38 -19.46
C GLU A 229 -4.45 8.03 -19.28
N PHE A 230 -3.69 7.63 -18.27
CA PHE A 230 -2.35 8.15 -18.01
C PHE A 230 -1.41 8.02 -19.21
N LEU A 231 -1.43 6.89 -19.92
CA LEU A 231 -0.57 6.65 -21.09
C LEU A 231 -0.78 7.69 -22.21
N LYS A 232 -1.93 8.38 -22.26
CA LYS A 232 -2.19 9.48 -23.21
C LYS A 232 -1.39 10.74 -22.89
N TYR A 233 -0.96 10.91 -21.65
CA TYR A 233 -0.17 12.06 -21.19
C TYR A 233 1.33 11.88 -21.48
N ILE A 234 1.79 10.68 -21.86
CA ILE A 234 3.18 10.43 -22.20
C ILE A 234 3.43 10.81 -23.67
N PRO A 235 4.26 11.84 -23.94
CA PRO A 235 4.61 12.22 -25.31
C PRO A 235 5.49 11.14 -25.98
N LYS A 236 4.91 10.44 -26.95
CA LYS A 236 5.55 9.31 -27.68
C LYS A 236 6.83 9.69 -28.42
N ASP A 237 6.98 10.96 -28.80
CA ASP A 237 8.19 11.51 -29.42
C ASP A 237 9.36 11.65 -28.44
N LYS A 238 9.08 11.78 -27.14
CA LYS A 238 10.10 11.90 -26.09
C LYS A 238 10.43 10.57 -25.43
N VAL A 239 9.41 9.74 -25.16
CA VAL A 239 9.58 8.42 -24.55
C VAL A 239 8.74 7.40 -25.31
N ASN A 240 9.42 6.45 -25.96
CA ASN A 240 8.75 5.30 -26.56
C ASN A 240 8.45 4.27 -25.48
N PHE A 241 7.30 4.40 -24.82
CA PHE A 241 6.83 3.48 -23.79
C PHE A 241 5.64 2.66 -24.32
N ASP A 242 5.94 1.44 -24.77
CA ASP A 242 4.93 0.52 -25.32
C ASP A 242 4.35 -0.34 -24.20
N VAL A 243 3.08 -0.07 -23.85
CA VAL A 243 2.38 -0.71 -22.75
C VAL A 243 1.12 -1.38 -23.25
N LYS A 244 0.98 -2.68 -22.95
CA LYS A 244 -0.22 -3.47 -23.22
C LYS A 244 -0.98 -3.70 -21.93
N VAL A 245 -2.12 -3.02 -21.77
CA VAL A 245 -3.06 -3.23 -20.67
C VAL A 245 -3.84 -4.53 -20.92
N VAL A 246 -3.95 -5.37 -19.90
CA VAL A 246 -4.78 -6.58 -19.90
C VAL A 246 -5.52 -6.71 -18.56
N ASN A 247 -6.58 -7.52 -18.54
CA ASN A 247 -7.47 -7.67 -17.38
C ASN A 247 -7.95 -6.30 -16.88
N ASP A 248 -8.70 -5.60 -17.73
CA ASP A 248 -9.25 -4.26 -17.50
C ASP A 248 -10.78 -4.22 -17.58
N ASP A 249 -11.43 -5.38 -17.43
CA ASP A 249 -12.88 -5.51 -17.52
C ASP A 249 -13.59 -5.04 -16.23
N VAL A 250 -13.64 -3.72 -16.08
CA VAL A 250 -14.26 -3.06 -14.92
C VAL A 250 -15.80 -3.08 -14.94
N LEU A 251 -16.41 -3.58 -16.02
CA LEU A 251 -17.87 -3.68 -16.16
C LEU A 251 -18.42 -4.95 -15.52
N ARG A 252 -17.58 -5.98 -15.37
CA ARG A 252 -17.90 -7.24 -14.70
C ARG A 252 -17.25 -7.30 -13.32
N PRO A 253 -17.91 -6.80 -12.26
CA PRO A 253 -17.30 -6.72 -10.94
C PRO A 253 -16.87 -8.09 -10.38
N GLU A 254 -17.50 -9.19 -10.80
CA GLU A 254 -17.18 -10.55 -10.37
C GLU A 254 -15.78 -11.03 -10.82
N VAL A 255 -15.16 -10.38 -11.82
CA VAL A 255 -13.81 -10.73 -12.27
C VAL A 255 -12.71 -9.89 -11.59
N LEU A 256 -13.06 -8.94 -10.72
CA LEU A 256 -12.12 -8.16 -9.93
C LEU A 256 -11.23 -9.08 -9.08
N ASN A 257 -9.91 -9.00 -9.28
CA ASN A 257 -8.89 -9.85 -8.66
C ASN A 257 -9.08 -11.37 -8.89
N LEU A 258 -9.92 -11.78 -9.84
CA LEU A 258 -10.21 -13.20 -10.10
C LEU A 258 -9.10 -13.81 -10.96
N ASP A 259 -8.30 -14.69 -10.35
CA ASP A 259 -7.18 -15.37 -11.00
C ASP A 259 -6.15 -14.44 -11.68
N CYS A 260 -6.08 -13.18 -11.24
CA CYS A 260 -5.18 -12.15 -11.75
C CYS A 260 -4.83 -11.14 -10.65
N GLY A 261 -3.93 -10.21 -10.97
CA GLY A 261 -3.49 -9.15 -10.07
C GLY A 261 -2.31 -9.53 -9.17
N ALA A 262 -1.72 -8.50 -8.54
CA ALA A 262 -0.50 -8.61 -7.75
C ALA A 262 -0.58 -9.67 -6.65
N ASP A 263 -1.70 -9.72 -5.91
CA ASP A 263 -1.89 -10.69 -4.82
C ASP A 263 -1.96 -12.13 -5.34
N PHE A 264 -2.65 -12.37 -6.45
CA PHE A 264 -2.69 -13.69 -7.09
C PHE A 264 -1.28 -14.13 -7.52
N VAL A 265 -0.55 -13.26 -8.22
CA VAL A 265 0.80 -13.57 -8.70
C VAL A 265 1.73 -13.87 -7.52
N LYS A 266 1.67 -13.05 -6.46
CA LYS A 266 2.48 -13.23 -5.26
C LYS A 266 2.15 -14.51 -4.50
N THR A 267 0.87 -14.77 -4.25
CA THR A 267 0.44 -15.88 -3.38
C THR A 267 0.45 -17.23 -4.10
N LYS A 268 0.15 -17.26 -5.41
CA LYS A 268 0.17 -18.48 -6.23
C LYS A 268 1.52 -18.74 -6.87
N GLN A 269 2.43 -17.77 -6.88
CA GLN A 269 3.75 -17.83 -7.51
C GLN A 269 3.68 -18.36 -8.95
N ARG A 270 2.72 -17.80 -9.71
CA ARG A 270 2.52 -18.10 -11.13
C ARG A 270 1.88 -16.91 -11.82
N ALA A 271 2.06 -16.83 -13.13
CA ALA A 271 1.38 -15.83 -13.94
C ALA A 271 -0.14 -16.06 -13.97
N PRO A 272 -0.95 -14.99 -14.22
CA PRO A 272 -2.37 -15.13 -14.52
C PRO A 272 -2.60 -16.15 -15.65
N PRO A 273 -3.59 -17.05 -15.52
CA PRO A 273 -3.87 -18.05 -16.55
C PRO A 273 -4.50 -17.43 -17.80
N SER A 274 -5.13 -16.26 -17.67
CA SER A 274 -5.75 -15.51 -18.76
C SER A 274 -5.53 -14.00 -18.59
N PRO A 275 -5.07 -13.28 -19.64
CA PRO A 275 -4.39 -13.85 -20.80
C PRO A 275 -3.06 -14.47 -20.37
N LYS A 276 -2.73 -15.64 -20.91
CA LYS A 276 -1.43 -16.28 -20.65
C LYS A 276 -0.31 -15.38 -21.21
N PRO A 277 0.68 -14.97 -20.40
CA PRO A 277 1.78 -14.15 -20.89
C PRO A 277 2.63 -14.94 -21.90
N GLN A 278 3.14 -14.22 -22.90
CA GLN A 278 4.09 -14.78 -23.85
C GLN A 278 5.46 -15.00 -23.16
N PRO A 279 6.14 -16.14 -23.39
CA PRO A 279 7.48 -16.34 -22.84
C PRO A 279 8.45 -15.21 -23.25
N GLY A 280 9.26 -14.75 -22.29
CA GLY A 280 10.21 -13.65 -22.45
C GLY A 280 9.60 -12.24 -22.39
N LEU A 281 8.27 -12.09 -22.35
CA LEU A 281 7.63 -10.77 -22.24
C LEU A 281 7.81 -10.21 -20.83
N ARG A 282 8.18 -8.93 -20.74
CA ARG A 282 8.23 -8.18 -19.47
C ARG A 282 6.79 -7.93 -19.01
N CYS A 283 6.44 -8.42 -17.82
CA CYS A 283 5.10 -8.29 -17.28
C CYS A 283 5.12 -7.69 -15.87
N CYS A 284 4.06 -7.00 -15.51
CA CYS A 284 3.73 -6.70 -14.13
C CYS A 284 2.22 -6.81 -13.87
N SER A 285 1.84 -6.96 -12.60
CA SER A 285 0.44 -6.95 -12.15
C SER A 285 0.25 -5.85 -11.12
N LEU A 286 -0.85 -5.11 -11.27
CA LEU A 286 -1.43 -4.24 -10.25
C LEU A 286 -2.39 -5.06 -9.37
N ASP A 287 -2.78 -4.55 -8.21
CA ASP A 287 -3.98 -5.04 -7.51
C ASP A 287 -5.23 -4.19 -7.80
N GLY A 288 -6.38 -4.57 -7.26
CA GLY A 288 -7.68 -4.01 -7.63
C GLY A 288 -7.83 -2.49 -7.46
N ASP A 289 -7.13 -1.87 -6.52
CA ASP A 289 -7.09 -0.41 -6.30
C ASP A 289 -5.74 0.25 -6.66
N ALA A 290 -4.84 -0.52 -7.29
CA ALA A 290 -3.53 -0.12 -7.80
C ALA A 290 -2.58 0.49 -6.75
N ASP A 291 -2.56 -0.07 -5.54
CA ASP A 291 -1.58 0.28 -4.49
C ASP A 291 -0.44 -0.75 -4.32
N ARG A 292 -0.45 -1.81 -5.13
CA ARG A 292 0.59 -2.85 -5.16
C ARG A 292 1.07 -3.17 -6.56
N LEU A 293 2.37 -3.46 -6.66
CA LEU A 293 3.03 -3.83 -7.90
C LEU A 293 3.86 -5.09 -7.74
N ILE A 294 3.71 -6.03 -8.67
CA ILE A 294 4.58 -7.21 -8.78
C ILE A 294 5.04 -7.35 -10.23
N TYR A 295 6.34 -7.45 -10.46
CA TYR A 295 6.91 -7.78 -11.76
C TYR A 295 7.11 -9.29 -11.91
N TYR A 296 7.08 -9.79 -13.15
CA TYR A 296 7.36 -11.20 -13.45
C TYR A 296 7.62 -11.41 -14.94
N TRP A 297 8.14 -12.59 -15.28
CA TRP A 297 8.09 -13.10 -16.64
C TRP A 297 8.02 -14.63 -16.65
N VAL A 298 7.72 -15.19 -17.82
CA VAL A 298 7.87 -16.62 -18.08
C VAL A 298 9.14 -16.81 -18.88
N ASP A 299 10.19 -17.25 -18.21
CA ASP A 299 11.46 -17.60 -18.83
C ASP A 299 11.28 -18.87 -19.68
N PRO A 300 11.74 -18.88 -20.94
CA PRO A 300 11.61 -20.05 -21.81
C PRO A 300 12.31 -21.30 -21.25
N ASP A 301 13.39 -21.14 -20.48
CA ASP A 301 14.22 -22.25 -19.98
C ASP A 301 13.78 -22.70 -18.58
N SER A 302 13.52 -21.75 -17.69
CA SER A 302 13.32 -21.97 -16.26
C SER A 302 11.88 -21.78 -15.77
N GLY A 303 10.98 -21.30 -16.64
CA GLY A 303 9.57 -21.10 -16.31
C GLY A 303 9.31 -19.76 -15.61
N PHE A 304 8.30 -19.73 -14.74
CA PHE A 304 7.85 -18.49 -14.11
C PHE A 304 8.88 -17.93 -13.12
N VAL A 305 9.23 -16.65 -13.27
CA VAL A 305 10.09 -15.91 -12.34
C VAL A 305 9.36 -14.66 -11.86
N MET A 306 9.30 -14.49 -10.55
CA MET A 306 8.64 -13.36 -9.88
C MET A 306 9.66 -12.38 -9.33
N LEU A 307 9.33 -11.10 -9.42
CA LEU A 307 10.09 -9.97 -8.90
C LEU A 307 9.14 -9.15 -8.01
N ASP A 308 9.12 -9.48 -6.73
CA ASP A 308 8.16 -8.93 -5.76
C ASP A 308 8.63 -7.60 -5.13
N GLY A 309 7.93 -7.14 -4.09
CA GLY A 309 8.26 -5.87 -3.45
C GLY A 309 9.69 -5.78 -2.90
N ASP A 310 10.30 -6.88 -2.43
CA ASP A 310 11.70 -6.85 -1.97
C ASP A 310 12.66 -6.65 -3.15
N ARG A 311 12.34 -7.23 -4.30
CA ARG A 311 13.09 -7.02 -5.55
C ARG A 311 12.99 -5.56 -6.00
N ILE A 312 11.81 -4.95 -5.89
CA ILE A 312 11.62 -3.53 -6.23
C ILE A 312 12.41 -2.65 -5.25
N SER A 313 12.35 -2.95 -3.95
CA SER A 313 13.08 -2.19 -2.93
C SER A 313 14.60 -2.22 -3.13
N SER A 314 15.16 -3.39 -3.41
CA SER A 314 16.61 -3.55 -3.64
C SER A 314 17.05 -2.93 -4.96
N LEU A 315 16.21 -2.98 -6.00
CA LEU A 315 16.45 -2.30 -7.27
C LEU A 315 16.50 -0.77 -7.09
N ALA A 316 15.51 -0.21 -6.39
CA ALA A 316 15.43 1.21 -6.09
C ALA A 316 16.59 1.67 -5.19
N ALA A 317 16.88 0.94 -4.11
CA ALA A 317 17.98 1.25 -3.20
C ALA A 317 19.35 1.22 -3.91
N SER A 318 19.60 0.22 -4.77
CA SER A 318 20.82 0.17 -5.58
C SER A 318 20.92 1.38 -6.51
N PHE A 319 19.86 1.67 -7.28
CA PHE A 319 19.91 2.75 -8.26
C PHE A 319 20.05 4.13 -7.63
N ILE A 320 19.28 4.41 -6.58
CA ILE A 320 19.34 5.69 -5.88
C ILE A 320 20.68 5.84 -5.17
N GLY A 321 21.22 4.77 -4.57
CA GLY A 321 22.58 4.77 -4.01
C GLY A 321 23.65 5.12 -5.04
N ASP A 322 23.61 4.49 -6.22
CA ASP A 322 24.53 4.79 -7.33
C ASP A 322 24.41 6.28 -7.76
N LEU A 323 23.20 6.82 -7.82
CA LEU A 323 22.95 8.22 -8.20
C LEU A 323 23.44 9.19 -7.13
N VAL A 324 23.17 8.94 -5.85
CA VAL A 324 23.64 9.77 -4.72
C VAL A 324 25.16 9.82 -4.68
N GLU A 325 25.83 8.69 -4.94
CA GLU A 325 27.30 8.65 -5.04
C GLU A 325 27.81 9.46 -6.23
N ARG A 326 27.23 9.29 -7.43
CA ARG A 326 27.61 10.09 -8.61
C ARG A 326 27.27 11.58 -8.48
N ALA A 327 26.24 11.91 -7.71
CA ALA A 327 25.85 13.28 -7.39
C ALA A 327 26.80 13.92 -6.37
N GLY A 328 27.71 13.15 -5.75
CA GLY A 328 28.62 13.65 -4.72
C GLY A 328 27.93 13.91 -3.38
N LEU A 329 26.82 13.22 -3.09
CA LEU A 329 25.97 13.43 -1.91
C LEU A 329 26.02 12.28 -0.90
N LYS A 330 26.94 11.31 -1.09
CA LYS A 330 27.01 10.07 -0.30
C LYS A 330 27.29 10.30 1.18
N ASP A 331 28.11 11.29 1.49
CA ASP A 331 28.47 11.61 2.87
C ASP A 331 27.44 12.52 3.56
N ASP A 332 26.53 13.13 2.77
CA ASP A 332 25.52 14.08 3.25
C ASP A 332 24.14 13.44 3.46
N LEU A 333 23.78 12.43 2.67
CA LEU A 333 22.45 11.83 2.68
C LEU A 333 22.46 10.37 3.12
N ARG A 334 21.69 10.05 4.16
CA ARG A 334 21.56 8.69 4.66
C ARG A 334 20.42 7.96 3.96
N ILE A 335 20.77 6.84 3.32
CA ILE A 335 19.82 5.93 2.68
C ILE A 335 19.55 4.76 3.64
N GLY A 336 18.28 4.38 3.79
CA GLY A 336 17.90 3.18 4.54
C GLY A 336 16.79 2.39 3.85
N VAL A 337 16.78 1.08 4.08
CA VAL A 337 15.72 0.19 3.59
C VAL A 337 14.90 -0.35 4.75
N VAL A 338 13.59 -0.25 4.66
CA VAL A 338 12.65 -0.77 5.67
C VAL A 338 11.89 -1.95 5.09
N GLN A 339 11.93 -3.07 5.80
CA GLN A 339 11.28 -4.33 5.43
C GLN A 339 10.35 -4.81 6.54
N THR A 340 9.56 -5.85 6.26
CA THR A 340 8.84 -6.63 7.28
C THR A 340 9.45 -8.01 7.42
N ALA A 341 8.98 -8.78 8.39
CA ALA A 341 9.37 -10.17 8.56
C ALA A 341 9.09 -11.05 7.32
N TYR A 342 8.19 -10.66 6.42
CA TYR A 342 7.89 -11.42 5.20
C TYR A 342 8.97 -11.30 4.11
N ALA A 343 9.90 -10.36 4.28
CA ALA A 343 10.98 -10.20 3.32
C ALA A 343 11.84 -11.47 3.22
N ASN A 344 12.27 -11.84 2.01
CA ASN A 344 13.17 -12.98 1.85
C ASN A 344 14.53 -12.67 2.48
N GLY A 345 15.10 -13.60 3.26
CA GLY A 345 16.39 -13.41 3.91
C GLY A 345 17.53 -13.08 2.94
N ALA A 346 17.47 -13.56 1.70
CA ALA A 346 18.44 -13.21 0.65
C ALA A 346 18.39 -11.73 0.26
N SER A 347 17.21 -11.11 0.27
CA SER A 347 17.06 -9.67 -0.02
C SER A 347 17.70 -8.83 1.08
N THR A 348 17.44 -9.14 2.35
CA THR A 348 18.06 -8.47 3.50
C THR A 348 19.59 -8.62 3.46
N ASN A 349 20.09 -9.81 3.13
CA ASN A 349 21.52 -10.05 2.98
C ASN A 349 22.12 -9.27 1.81
N TYR A 350 21.46 -9.23 0.65
CA TYR A 350 21.92 -8.44 -0.50
C TYR A 350 22.05 -6.95 -0.14
N ILE A 351 21.04 -6.37 0.48
CA ILE A 351 21.03 -4.94 0.82
C ILE A 351 22.10 -4.62 1.87
N SER A 352 22.16 -5.39 2.96
CA SER A 352 23.12 -5.13 4.04
C SER A 352 24.56 -5.48 3.68
N GLN A 353 24.79 -6.57 2.94
CA GLN A 353 26.14 -7.08 2.67
C GLN A 353 26.70 -6.64 1.32
N HIS A 354 25.89 -6.43 0.28
CA HIS A 354 26.36 -5.97 -1.02
C HIS A 354 26.15 -4.47 -1.22
N LEU A 355 24.93 -3.95 -0.98
CA LEU A 355 24.69 -2.50 -1.10
C LEU A 355 25.25 -1.71 0.08
N LYS A 356 25.58 -2.38 1.19
CA LYS A 356 26.09 -1.76 2.44
C LYS A 356 25.14 -0.71 3.02
N LEU A 357 23.84 -0.91 2.84
CA LEU A 357 22.81 -0.03 3.37
C LEU A 357 22.19 -0.61 4.66
N PRO A 358 21.81 0.23 5.63
CA PRO A 358 21.08 -0.21 6.81
C PRO A 358 19.70 -0.78 6.42
N VAL A 359 19.33 -1.89 7.04
CA VAL A 359 18.01 -2.52 6.89
C VAL A 359 17.30 -2.55 8.24
N ILE A 360 16.08 -2.04 8.31
CA ILE A 360 15.25 -2.06 9.52
C ILE A 360 14.01 -2.94 9.26
N CYS A 361 13.76 -3.89 10.15
CA CYS A 361 12.56 -4.72 10.12
C CYS A 361 11.48 -4.13 11.03
N THR A 362 10.25 -4.02 10.53
CA THR A 362 9.10 -3.46 11.25
C THR A 362 7.90 -4.43 11.22
N PRO A 363 6.90 -4.25 12.10
CA PRO A 363 5.62 -4.94 11.96
C PRO A 363 4.97 -4.72 10.59
N THR A 364 4.16 -5.69 10.17
CA THR A 364 3.39 -5.64 8.92
C THR A 364 2.45 -4.45 8.89
N GLY A 365 2.34 -3.78 7.74
CA GLY A 365 1.45 -2.66 7.51
C GLY A 365 2.19 -1.36 7.28
N VAL A 366 1.85 -0.70 6.18
CA VAL A 366 2.53 0.50 5.65
C VAL A 366 2.70 1.63 6.65
N LYS A 367 1.83 1.75 7.66
CA LYS A 367 1.98 2.75 8.74
C LYS A 367 3.30 2.60 9.49
N HIS A 368 3.70 1.36 9.80
CA HIS A 368 4.94 1.08 10.52
C HIS A 368 6.16 1.29 9.64
N LEU A 369 6.10 0.82 8.39
CA LEU A 369 7.19 0.97 7.43
C LEU A 369 7.44 2.45 7.13
N HIS A 370 6.39 3.20 6.82
CA HIS A 370 6.46 4.62 6.47
C HIS A 370 7.04 5.44 7.62
N HIS A 371 6.58 5.22 8.85
CA HIS A 371 7.09 5.94 10.02
C HIS A 371 8.60 5.75 10.23
N VAL A 372 9.10 4.51 10.06
CA VAL A 372 10.54 4.24 10.17
C VAL A 372 11.32 4.80 8.98
N ALA A 373 10.76 4.73 7.77
CA ALA A 373 11.39 5.26 6.56
C ALA A 373 11.60 6.79 6.62
N GLN A 374 10.72 7.53 7.30
CA GLN A 374 10.87 8.97 7.54
C GLN A 374 12.11 9.33 8.38
N GLY A 375 12.73 8.37 9.08
CA GLY A 375 13.96 8.59 9.85
C GLY A 375 15.24 8.69 9.01
N PHE A 376 15.15 8.45 7.70
CA PHE A 376 16.24 8.55 6.72
C PHE A 376 16.05 9.76 5.81
N ASP A 377 17.14 10.22 5.20
CA ASP A 377 17.06 11.24 4.14
C ASP A 377 16.44 10.64 2.87
N ILE A 378 16.72 9.36 2.64
CA ILE A 378 16.10 8.56 1.60
C ILE A 378 15.66 7.23 2.21
N GLY A 379 14.36 7.09 2.47
CA GLY A 379 13.77 5.89 3.06
C GLY A 379 13.07 5.04 2.01
N VAL A 380 13.66 3.91 1.63
CA VAL A 380 13.05 2.94 0.72
C VAL A 380 12.26 1.93 1.56
N TYR A 381 10.97 1.73 1.28
CA TYR A 381 10.22 0.70 1.98
C TYR A 381 9.25 -0.02 1.05
N PHE A 382 9.28 -1.35 1.08
CA PHE A 382 8.30 -2.19 0.41
C PHE A 382 7.99 -3.40 1.27
N GLU A 383 6.74 -3.84 1.25
CA GLU A 383 6.36 -5.18 1.67
C GLU A 383 6.51 -6.14 0.49
N ALA A 384 6.82 -7.41 0.75
CA ALA A 384 6.96 -8.45 -0.27
C ALA A 384 5.68 -8.67 -1.12
N ASN A 385 4.53 -8.12 -0.70
CA ASN A 385 3.28 -8.14 -1.47
C ASN A 385 3.21 -7.08 -2.59
N GLY A 386 4.23 -6.23 -2.71
CA GLY A 386 4.32 -5.19 -3.74
C GLY A 386 3.85 -3.80 -3.30
N HIS A 387 3.37 -3.62 -2.07
CA HIS A 387 3.04 -2.28 -1.55
C HIS A 387 4.30 -1.60 -1.00
N GLY A 388 4.64 -0.42 -1.51
CA GLY A 388 5.76 0.36 -1.00
C GLY A 388 6.02 1.62 -1.78
N THR A 389 7.01 2.40 -1.37
CA THR A 389 7.47 3.60 -2.10
C THR A 389 8.86 4.00 -1.59
N VAL A 390 9.38 5.12 -2.08
CA VAL A 390 10.57 5.79 -1.56
C VAL A 390 10.20 7.19 -1.05
N LEU A 391 10.61 7.48 0.17
CA LEU A 391 10.47 8.80 0.78
C LEU A 391 11.77 9.58 0.65
N PHE A 392 11.66 10.88 0.40
CA PHE A 392 12.78 11.80 0.37
C PHE A 392 12.54 12.90 1.42
N SER A 393 13.52 13.11 2.30
CA SER A 393 13.45 14.21 3.27
C SER A 393 13.46 15.56 2.53
N PRO A 394 12.95 16.64 3.17
CA PRO A 394 13.08 17.99 2.62
C PRO A 394 14.52 18.34 2.26
N ASP A 395 15.49 17.90 3.07
CA ASP A 395 16.92 18.14 2.85
C ASP A 395 17.43 17.39 1.61
N ALA A 396 17.03 16.13 1.41
CA ALA A 396 17.36 15.38 0.20
C ALA A 396 16.79 16.06 -1.06
N LEU A 397 15.50 16.43 -1.04
CA LEU A 397 14.86 17.13 -2.16
C LEU A 397 15.51 18.49 -2.46
N ASN A 398 15.94 19.21 -1.42
CA ASN A 398 16.67 20.46 -1.56
C ASN A 398 18.06 20.22 -2.16
N ALA A 399 18.79 19.22 -1.70
CA ALA A 399 20.10 18.85 -2.22
C ALA A 399 20.04 18.47 -3.71
N PHE A 400 19.04 17.70 -4.14
CA PHE A 400 18.88 17.32 -5.55
C PHE A 400 18.71 18.52 -6.48
N LYS A 401 18.04 19.57 -6.00
CA LYS A 401 17.71 20.76 -6.81
C LYS A 401 18.80 21.83 -6.78
N ASN A 402 19.43 22.02 -5.63
CA ASN A 402 20.25 23.21 -5.36
C ASN A 402 21.75 22.93 -5.29
N THR A 403 22.20 21.67 -5.36
CA THR A 403 23.63 21.35 -5.44
C THR A 403 24.18 21.76 -6.80
N GLU A 404 25.24 22.58 -6.81
CA GLU A 404 25.90 22.97 -8.07
C GLU A 404 26.78 21.83 -8.61
N PRO A 405 26.47 21.29 -9.81
CA PRO A 405 27.22 20.18 -10.37
C PRO A 405 28.62 20.61 -10.84
N GLN A 406 29.63 19.81 -10.52
CA GLN A 406 31.02 20.00 -10.93
C GLN A 406 31.36 19.25 -12.23
N SER A 407 30.46 18.40 -12.73
CA SER A 407 30.65 17.68 -14.00
C SER A 407 29.30 17.38 -14.69
N PRO A 408 29.31 17.10 -16.01
CA PRO A 408 28.10 16.66 -16.71
C PRO A 408 27.48 15.39 -16.14
N ALA A 409 28.29 14.46 -15.65
CA ALA A 409 27.81 13.21 -15.04
C ALA A 409 27.13 13.45 -13.69
N GLN A 410 27.69 14.36 -12.86
CA GLN A 410 27.07 14.76 -11.61
C GLN A 410 25.75 15.49 -11.85
N LYS A 411 25.71 16.35 -12.88
CA LYS A 411 24.47 17.01 -13.30
C LYS A 411 23.39 16.01 -13.73
N ASP A 412 23.74 15.02 -14.56
CA ASP A 412 22.81 13.96 -14.98
C ASP A 412 22.24 13.19 -13.77
N ALA A 413 23.08 12.93 -12.75
CA ALA A 413 22.66 12.26 -11.53
C ALA A 413 21.70 13.12 -10.68
N LEU A 414 22.01 14.40 -10.48
CA LEU A 414 21.16 15.36 -9.76
C LEU A 414 19.82 15.57 -10.47
N ASP A 415 19.84 15.79 -11.79
CA ASP A 415 18.64 15.93 -12.63
C ASP A 415 17.76 14.67 -12.51
N THR A 416 18.37 13.48 -12.54
CA THR A 416 17.65 12.20 -12.38
C THR A 416 17.07 12.03 -10.98
N LEU A 417 17.81 12.36 -9.91
CA LEU A 417 17.31 12.31 -8.53
C LEU A 417 16.13 13.28 -8.32
N ALA A 418 16.23 14.49 -8.86
CA ALA A 418 15.14 15.47 -8.79
C ALA A 418 13.89 14.98 -9.53
N ALA A 419 14.06 14.36 -10.71
CA ALA A 419 12.96 13.75 -11.45
C ALA A 419 12.33 12.58 -10.68
N LEU A 420 13.13 11.70 -10.06
CA LEU A 420 12.64 10.61 -9.22
C LEU A 420 11.86 11.14 -8.00
N GLY A 421 12.33 12.21 -7.36
CA GLY A 421 11.62 12.83 -6.22
C GLY A 421 10.24 13.39 -6.59
N ALA A 422 10.00 13.70 -7.87
CA ALA A 422 8.71 14.11 -8.40
C ALA A 422 7.86 12.93 -8.95
N LEU A 423 8.53 11.89 -9.48
CA LEU A 423 7.91 10.70 -10.06
C LEU A 423 7.36 9.76 -8.98
N ILE A 424 8.17 9.49 -7.95
CA ILE A 424 7.84 8.52 -6.91
C ILE A 424 6.81 9.14 -5.96
N ASN A 425 5.67 8.48 -5.79
CA ASN A 425 4.61 8.95 -4.91
C ASN A 425 5.01 8.84 -3.44
N GLN A 426 5.26 9.99 -2.79
CA GLN A 426 5.71 10.05 -1.40
C GLN A 426 4.57 10.02 -0.36
N THR A 427 3.32 9.76 -0.76
CA THR A 427 2.17 9.71 0.18
C THR A 427 1.80 8.30 0.60
N VAL A 428 1.74 7.38 -0.35
CA VAL A 428 1.38 5.97 -0.18
C VAL A 428 2.02 5.17 -1.31
N GLY A 429 2.10 3.85 -1.17
CA GLY A 429 2.53 3.02 -2.29
C GLY A 429 1.60 3.18 -3.48
N ASP A 430 2.19 3.32 -4.66
CA ASP A 430 1.49 3.70 -5.88
C ASP A 430 2.01 2.87 -7.03
N ALA A 431 1.23 1.86 -7.41
CA ALA A 431 1.68 0.85 -8.34
C ALA A 431 2.00 1.40 -9.75
N ILE A 432 1.33 2.50 -10.15
CA ILE A 432 1.61 3.16 -11.44
C ILE A 432 2.92 3.94 -11.34
N SER A 433 3.10 4.73 -10.29
CA SER A 433 4.36 5.43 -10.00
C SER A 433 5.54 4.45 -9.88
N ASP A 434 5.37 3.36 -9.14
CA ASP A 434 6.40 2.35 -8.92
C ASP A 434 6.77 1.62 -10.23
N MET A 435 5.79 1.38 -11.10
CA MET A 435 6.02 0.79 -12.43
C MET A 435 6.91 1.73 -13.26
N LEU A 436 6.61 3.02 -13.26
CA LEU A 436 7.44 4.02 -13.96
C LEU A 436 8.85 4.10 -13.38
N MET A 437 8.97 4.07 -12.04
CA MET A 437 10.27 4.01 -11.36
C MET A 437 11.07 2.79 -11.81
N VAL A 438 10.47 1.60 -11.82
CA VAL A 438 11.14 0.36 -12.26
C VAL A 438 11.60 0.48 -13.71
N GLU A 439 10.74 0.96 -14.63
CA GLU A 439 11.11 1.12 -16.04
C GLU A 439 12.23 2.16 -16.24
N VAL A 440 12.24 3.26 -15.47
CA VAL A 440 13.36 4.22 -15.44
C VAL A 440 14.65 3.51 -15.03
N ILE A 441 14.62 2.76 -13.92
CA ILE A 441 15.83 2.09 -13.40
C ILE A 441 16.38 1.09 -14.41
N LEU A 442 15.52 0.24 -14.98
CA LEU A 442 15.91 -0.75 -15.97
C LEU A 442 16.50 -0.10 -17.24
N ALA A 443 15.91 1.01 -17.72
CA ALA A 443 16.43 1.74 -18.87
C ALA A 443 17.80 2.40 -18.60
N HIS A 444 18.03 2.93 -17.39
CA HIS A 444 19.33 3.49 -17.00
C HIS A 444 20.41 2.42 -16.83
N LYS A 445 20.06 1.29 -16.20
CA LYS A 445 21.00 0.16 -16.02
C LYS A 445 21.17 -0.68 -17.29
N LYS A 446 20.31 -0.49 -18.30
CA LYS A 446 20.21 -1.33 -19.51
C LYS A 446 20.01 -2.81 -19.15
N TRP A 447 19.12 -3.06 -18.19
CA TRP A 447 18.87 -4.38 -17.64
C TRP A 447 17.59 -4.98 -18.20
N THR A 448 17.65 -6.27 -18.52
CA THR A 448 16.48 -7.12 -18.69
C THR A 448 15.95 -7.56 -17.33
N LEU A 449 14.75 -8.18 -17.29
CA LEU A 449 14.26 -8.79 -16.05
C LEU A 449 15.16 -9.93 -15.56
N ARG A 450 15.87 -10.63 -16.47
CA ARG A 450 16.82 -11.67 -16.13
C ARG A 450 18.04 -11.08 -15.40
N ASP A 451 18.57 -9.96 -15.89
CA ASP A 451 19.68 -9.26 -15.22
C ASP A 451 19.28 -8.82 -13.81
N TRP A 452 18.08 -8.25 -13.67
CA TRP A 452 17.55 -7.87 -12.36
C TRP A 452 17.39 -9.08 -11.43
N ALA A 453 16.83 -10.20 -11.89
CA ALA A 453 16.68 -11.38 -11.04
C ALA A 453 18.01 -12.01 -10.60
N MET A 454 19.07 -11.86 -11.40
CA MET A 454 20.40 -12.38 -11.06
C MET A 454 21.12 -11.56 -9.97
N THR A 455 20.56 -10.43 -9.51
CA THR A 455 21.15 -9.63 -8.41
C THR A 455 21.37 -10.42 -7.13
N TYR A 456 20.44 -11.31 -6.78
CA TYR A 456 20.54 -12.28 -5.70
C TYR A 456 19.57 -13.43 -5.93
N ALA A 457 19.81 -14.60 -5.34
CA ALA A 457 18.89 -15.74 -5.42
C ALA A 457 18.03 -15.80 -4.13
N ASP A 458 16.71 -15.78 -4.28
CA ASP A 458 15.81 -15.93 -3.13
C ASP A 458 15.97 -17.31 -2.49
N LEU A 459 15.95 -17.35 -1.16
CA LEU A 459 15.78 -18.61 -0.44
C LEU A 459 14.41 -19.20 -0.81
N PRO A 460 14.33 -20.51 -1.13
CA PRO A 460 13.05 -21.19 -1.20
C PRO A 460 12.19 -20.89 0.03
N ASN A 461 10.96 -20.43 -0.20
CA ASN A 461 10.06 -19.98 0.85
C ASN A 461 8.62 -20.45 0.61
N ARG A 462 7.83 -20.47 1.69
CA ARG A 462 6.44 -20.90 1.71
C ARG A 462 5.64 -20.06 2.71
N LEU A 463 4.49 -19.55 2.26
CA LEU A 463 3.49 -18.90 3.10
C LEU A 463 2.27 -19.82 3.21
N VAL A 464 1.83 -20.11 4.43
CA VAL A 464 0.68 -20.97 4.75
C VAL A 464 -0.32 -20.18 5.59
N ARG A 465 -1.60 -20.34 5.25
CA ARG A 465 -2.73 -19.84 6.06
C ARG A 465 -3.22 -20.99 6.94
N VAL A 466 -3.28 -20.75 8.24
CA VAL A 466 -3.74 -21.72 9.25
C VAL A 466 -4.98 -21.16 9.92
N GLU A 467 -6.12 -21.85 9.80
CA GLU A 467 -7.34 -21.49 10.52
C GLU A 467 -7.20 -21.86 12.00
N VAL A 468 -7.69 -20.97 12.86
CA VAL A 468 -7.60 -21.13 14.33
C VAL A 468 -8.92 -20.72 14.96
N GLY A 469 -9.25 -21.28 16.13
CA GLY A 469 -10.48 -20.94 16.85
C GLY A 469 -10.52 -19.46 17.24
N ASN A 470 -9.41 -18.94 17.78
CA ASN A 470 -9.27 -17.53 18.14
C ASN A 470 -7.89 -16.99 17.76
N LYS A 471 -7.82 -16.18 16.70
CA LYS A 471 -6.55 -15.56 16.28
C LYS A 471 -5.95 -14.61 17.32
N ASP A 472 -6.77 -13.97 18.16
CA ASP A 472 -6.33 -12.94 19.12
C ASP A 472 -5.53 -13.55 20.29
N LEU A 473 -5.47 -14.89 20.38
CA LEU A 473 -4.56 -15.65 21.24
C LEU A 473 -3.09 -15.48 20.81
N PHE A 474 -2.84 -15.33 19.51
CA PHE A 474 -1.50 -15.28 18.94
C PHE A 474 -0.96 -13.85 18.94
N ARG A 475 -0.26 -13.50 20.03
CA ARG A 475 0.32 -12.16 20.22
C ARG A 475 1.80 -12.20 19.92
N THR A 476 2.30 -11.22 19.19
CA THR A 476 3.67 -11.19 18.72
C THR A 476 4.52 -10.10 19.41
N THR A 477 5.84 -10.20 19.25
CA THR A 477 6.84 -9.20 19.63
C THR A 477 7.93 -9.16 18.55
N ASP A 478 8.91 -8.25 18.69
CA ASP A 478 10.09 -8.16 17.83
C ASP A 478 9.75 -8.05 16.32
N ALA A 479 9.08 -6.96 15.94
CA ALA A 479 8.61 -6.74 14.56
C ALA A 479 7.75 -7.91 14.03
N GLU A 480 6.94 -8.50 14.90
CA GLU A 480 6.11 -9.67 14.65
C GLU A 480 6.86 -10.97 14.30
N ARG A 481 8.18 -11.02 14.52
CA ARG A 481 9.01 -12.20 14.22
C ARG A 481 8.90 -13.30 15.28
N ARG A 482 8.41 -12.97 16.48
CA ARG A 482 8.32 -13.89 17.61
C ARG A 482 6.92 -13.87 18.21
N LEU A 483 6.39 -15.04 18.55
CA LEU A 483 5.20 -15.19 19.39
C LEU A 483 5.57 -14.97 20.86
N SER A 484 4.86 -14.05 21.50
CA SER A 484 4.83 -13.94 22.96
C SER A 484 3.77 -14.86 23.56
N HIS A 485 2.69 -15.10 22.81
CA HIS A 485 1.58 -15.98 23.21
C HIS A 485 1.09 -16.79 22.00
N PRO A 486 0.60 -18.02 22.23
CA PRO A 486 0.61 -18.74 23.51
C PRO A 486 2.03 -19.15 23.95
N VAL A 487 2.23 -19.27 25.27
CA VAL A 487 3.53 -19.64 25.86
C VAL A 487 3.96 -21.03 25.37
N GLY A 488 5.23 -21.18 25.02
CA GLY A 488 5.81 -22.42 24.48
C GLY A 488 5.76 -22.54 22.95
N ALA A 489 4.81 -21.87 22.28
CA ALA A 489 4.69 -21.95 20.82
C ALA A 489 5.95 -21.45 20.09
N GLN A 490 6.54 -20.34 20.55
CA GLN A 490 7.76 -19.80 19.94
C GLN A 490 8.96 -20.72 20.14
N ASP A 491 9.10 -21.34 21.31
CA ASP A 491 10.22 -22.24 21.58
C ASP A 491 10.17 -23.45 20.64
N GLU A 492 8.99 -23.98 20.36
CA GLU A 492 8.82 -25.06 19.40
C GLU A 492 9.14 -24.64 17.96
N ILE A 493 8.78 -23.41 17.57
CA ILE A 493 9.19 -22.83 16.28
C ILE A 493 10.71 -22.73 16.20
N ASP A 494 11.36 -22.18 17.23
CA ASP A 494 12.82 -22.03 17.29
C ASP A 494 13.52 -23.40 17.20
N GLN A 495 12.98 -24.44 17.83
CA GLN A 495 13.50 -25.82 17.72
C GLN A 495 13.26 -26.44 16.35
N ALA A 496 12.16 -26.09 15.65
CA ALA A 496 11.93 -26.55 14.29
C ALA A 496 12.92 -25.90 13.31
N VAL A 497 13.16 -24.59 13.43
CA VAL A 497 14.07 -23.83 12.56
C VAL A 497 15.51 -24.35 12.64
N LYS A 498 16.01 -24.68 13.85
CA LYS A 498 17.39 -25.18 14.07
C LYS A 498 17.75 -26.44 13.28
N LYS A 499 16.76 -27.17 12.76
CA LYS A 499 16.99 -28.43 12.03
C LYS A 499 17.37 -28.22 10.56
N TYR A 500 17.24 -27.00 10.05
CA TYR A 500 17.41 -26.70 8.63
C TYR A 500 18.46 -25.61 8.43
N LYS A 501 19.16 -25.66 7.29
CA LYS A 501 20.20 -24.68 6.95
C LYS A 501 19.56 -23.41 6.38
N ASP A 502 20.15 -22.26 6.73
CA ASP A 502 19.73 -20.92 6.28
C ASP A 502 18.22 -20.70 6.47
N ALA A 503 17.68 -21.27 7.55
CA ALA A 503 16.26 -21.38 7.77
C ALA A 503 15.75 -20.31 8.72
N ARG A 504 14.53 -19.85 8.45
CA ARG A 504 13.79 -18.92 9.29
C ARG A 504 12.30 -19.18 9.14
N ALA A 505 11.58 -19.17 10.26
CA ALA A 505 10.13 -19.24 10.25
C ALA A 505 9.53 -18.39 11.36
N PHE A 506 8.31 -17.88 11.13
CA PHE A 506 7.53 -17.16 12.12
C PHE A 506 6.04 -17.34 11.86
N ALA A 507 5.23 -17.03 12.86
CA ALA A 507 3.78 -17.05 12.76
C ALA A 507 3.18 -15.79 13.38
N ARG A 508 2.11 -15.27 12.78
CA ARG A 508 1.35 -14.13 13.32
C ARG A 508 -0.13 -14.22 12.97
N ALA A 509 -0.98 -13.60 13.79
CA ALA A 509 -2.39 -13.45 13.46
C ALA A 509 -2.58 -12.58 12.20
N SER A 510 -3.54 -12.95 11.34
CA SER A 510 -3.96 -12.13 10.21
C SER A 510 -4.75 -10.92 10.70
N GLY A 511 -4.53 -9.76 10.06
CA GLY A 511 -5.28 -8.52 10.38
C GLY A 511 -6.69 -8.50 9.78
N THR A 512 -6.97 -9.36 8.81
CA THR A 512 -8.19 -9.31 7.98
C THR A 512 -9.04 -10.58 8.06
N GLU A 513 -8.53 -11.65 8.68
CA GLU A 513 -9.17 -12.98 8.68
C GLU A 513 -8.97 -13.65 10.04
N ASN A 514 -9.87 -14.53 10.48
CA ASN A 514 -9.68 -15.38 11.67
C ASN A 514 -8.71 -16.54 11.39
N ALA A 515 -7.45 -16.22 11.13
CA ALA A 515 -6.40 -17.17 10.79
C ALA A 515 -5.03 -16.66 11.25
N CYS A 516 -4.06 -17.56 11.38
CA CYS A 516 -2.65 -17.24 11.50
C CYS A 516 -1.93 -17.45 10.17
N ARG A 517 -0.98 -16.58 9.85
CA ARG A 517 -0.07 -16.73 8.71
C ARG A 517 1.23 -17.31 9.22
N VAL A 518 1.68 -18.38 8.58
CA VAL A 518 2.97 -19.04 8.84
C VAL A 518 3.86 -18.82 7.64
N TYR A 519 5.02 -18.21 7.86
CA TYR A 519 6.05 -18.06 6.86
C TYR A 519 7.24 -18.95 7.22
N ALA A 520 7.82 -19.60 6.22
CA ALA A 520 9.10 -20.29 6.36
C ALA A 520 9.96 -20.12 5.10
N GLU A 521 11.27 -20.02 5.29
CA GLU A 521 12.30 -20.09 4.26
C GLU A 521 13.44 -21.02 4.72
N ALA A 522 14.16 -21.62 3.78
CA ALA A 522 15.30 -22.48 4.03
C ALA A 522 16.21 -22.57 2.79
N ALA A 523 17.36 -23.22 2.91
CA ALA A 523 18.30 -23.41 1.80
C ALA A 523 17.69 -24.17 0.59
N THR A 524 16.78 -25.13 0.82
CA THR A 524 16.14 -25.89 -0.26
C THR A 524 14.62 -25.84 -0.23
N ARG A 525 13.98 -26.08 -1.39
CA ARG A 525 12.50 -26.12 -1.52
C ARG A 525 11.86 -27.14 -0.60
N SER A 526 12.47 -28.32 -0.48
CA SER A 526 11.92 -29.41 0.35
C SER A 526 11.95 -29.04 1.84
N GLU A 527 13.05 -28.45 2.29
CA GLU A 527 13.20 -28.03 3.69
C GLU A 527 12.25 -26.88 4.04
N ALA A 528 12.11 -25.89 3.15
CA ALA A 528 11.19 -24.77 3.36
C ALA A 528 9.73 -25.24 3.48
N ASN A 529 9.33 -26.21 2.63
CA ASN A 529 8.00 -26.81 2.70
C ASN A 529 7.80 -27.61 4.00
N GLU A 530 8.76 -28.48 4.37
CA GLU A 530 8.65 -29.28 5.60
C GLU A 530 8.61 -28.38 6.85
N LEU A 531 9.43 -27.33 6.89
CA LEU A 531 9.45 -26.35 7.97
C LEU A 531 8.12 -25.61 8.07
N ALA A 532 7.57 -25.14 6.95
CA ALA A 532 6.26 -24.48 6.92
C ALA A 532 5.14 -25.38 7.48
N GLU A 533 5.12 -26.65 7.07
CA GLU A 533 4.14 -27.63 7.56
C GLU A 533 4.32 -27.96 9.04
N ARG A 534 5.57 -28.08 9.52
CA ARG A 534 5.86 -28.27 10.96
C ARG A 534 5.35 -27.10 11.77
N VAL A 535 5.64 -25.87 11.35
CA VAL A 535 5.18 -24.67 12.06
C VAL A 535 3.67 -24.53 11.97
N ALA A 536 3.04 -24.83 10.83
CA ALA A 536 1.59 -24.86 10.71
C ALA A 536 0.94 -25.80 11.73
N ARG A 537 1.44 -27.04 11.89
CA ARG A 537 0.95 -27.98 12.90
C ARG A 537 1.12 -27.50 14.34
N ILE A 538 2.21 -26.77 14.63
CA ILE A 538 2.40 -26.13 15.94
C ILE A 538 1.25 -25.13 16.17
N ILE A 539 1.01 -24.24 15.20
CA ILE A 539 -0.05 -23.23 15.29
C ILE A 539 -1.44 -23.85 15.40
N GLU A 540 -1.75 -24.88 14.63
CA GLU A 540 -3.03 -25.62 14.73
C GLU A 540 -3.25 -26.18 16.13
N ARG A 541 -2.23 -26.82 16.72
CA ARG A 541 -2.34 -27.41 18.05
C ARG A 541 -2.55 -26.34 19.15
N TYR A 542 -1.86 -25.21 19.04
CA TYR A 542 -2.01 -24.11 20.00
C TYR A 542 -3.25 -23.25 19.76
N GLY A 543 -3.83 -23.29 18.55
CA GLY A 543 -5.00 -22.51 18.15
C GLY A 543 -6.29 -23.31 18.05
N SER A 544 -6.25 -24.61 18.35
CA SER A 544 -7.43 -25.46 18.47
C SER A 544 -8.27 -25.00 19.69
N PRO A 545 -9.62 -25.07 19.61
CA PRO A 545 -10.54 -24.64 20.67
C PRO A 545 -10.29 -25.27 22.04
#